data_AF-A0A7L0VDH3-F1
#
_entry.id   AF-A0A7L0VDH3-F1
#
_cell.length_a   1.000
_cell.length_b   1.000
_cell.length_c   1.000
_cell.angle_alpha   90.00
_cell.angle_beta   90.00
_cell.angle_gamma   90.00
#
_symmetry.space_group_name_H-M   'P 1'
#
loop_
_entity.id
_entity.type
_entity.pdbx_description
1 polymer ?
#
loop_
_entity_poly.entity_id
_entity_poly.type
_entity_poly.pdbx_seq_one_letter_code
_entity_poly.pdbx_strand_id
1 'polypeptide(L)'
;VYEHQDGSKSLKLGDFGLATIVDGPLYTVCGTPTYVAPEIIAETGYGLKVDIWAAGVITYILLCGFPPFRGSGDDQEVLFDQILMGQMDFPSPYWDNVSDSAK
;
A
#
# COMPACT_ATOMS: atom_id res chain seq x y z
N VAL A 1 -15.58 -9.38 2.61
CA VAL A 1 -15.31 -9.92 3.96
C VAL A 1 -16.27 -11.06 4.22
N TYR A 2 -15.78 -12.19 4.73
CA TYR A 2 -16.63 -13.31 5.15
C TYR A 2 -16.78 -13.27 6.68
N GLU A 3 -18.01 -13.34 7.17
CA GLU A 3 -18.33 -13.41 8.59
C GLU A 3 -18.69 -14.85 8.95
N HIS A 4 -17.99 -15.39 9.96
CA HIS A 4 -18.20 -16.74 10.46
C HIS A 4 -19.33 -16.77 11.49
N GLN A 5 -19.85 -17.97 11.79
CA GLN A 5 -20.93 -18.13 12.77
C GLN A 5 -20.53 -17.71 14.18
N ASP A 6 -19.24 -17.75 14.52
CA ASP A 6 -18.68 -17.31 15.79
C ASP A 6 -18.45 -15.78 15.86
N GLY A 7 -18.84 -15.03 14.82
CA GLY A 7 -18.65 -13.59 14.72
C GLY A 7 -17.24 -13.17 14.27
N SER A 8 -16.30 -14.09 14.10
CA SER A 8 -15.00 -13.78 13.53
C SER A 8 -15.12 -13.43 12.05
N LYS A 9 -14.15 -12.67 11.52
CA LYS A 9 -14.16 -12.20 10.13
C LYS A 9 -12.88 -12.60 9.41
N SER A 10 -13.03 -13.00 8.15
CA SER A 10 -11.89 -13.29 7.26
C SER A 10 -11.94 -12.40 6.03
N LEU A 11 -10.78 -11.84 5.68
CA LEU A 11 -10.58 -11.17 4.41
C LEU A 11 -10.49 -12.21 3.29
N LYS A 12 -11.02 -11.87 2.12
CA LYS A 12 -10.89 -12.62 0.88
C LYS A 12 -10.47 -11.62 -0.18
N LEU A 13 -9.29 -11.80 -0.76
CA LEU A 13 -8.83 -10.97 -1.86
C LEU A 13 -9.67 -11.29 -3.11
N GLY A 14 -10.01 -10.26 -3.87
CA GLY A 14 -10.80 -10.36 -5.09
C GLY A 14 -10.31 -9.33 -6.11
N ASP A 15 -11.04 -9.19 -7.22
CA ASP A 15 -10.73 -8.29 -8.32
C ASP A 15 -9.31 -8.48 -8.89
N PHE A 16 -9.14 -9.56 -9.64
CA PHE A 16 -7.88 -9.92 -10.29
C PHE A 16 -7.75 -9.28 -11.70
N GLY A 17 -8.42 -8.15 -11.97
CA GLY A 17 -8.45 -7.52 -13.30
C GLY A 17 -7.08 -7.04 -13.82
N LEU A 18 -6.13 -6.80 -12.92
CA LEU A 18 -4.73 -6.45 -13.24
C LEU A 18 -3.74 -7.57 -12.90
N ALA A 19 -4.21 -8.72 -12.41
CA ALA A 19 -3.33 -9.81 -12.03
C ALA A 19 -2.68 -10.44 -13.27
N THR A 20 -1.40 -10.82 -13.15
CA THR A 20 -0.65 -11.45 -14.22
C THR A 20 0.39 -12.43 -13.68
N ILE A 21 0.92 -13.28 -14.55
CA ILE A 21 2.06 -14.16 -14.25
C ILE A 21 3.33 -13.34 -14.43
N VAL A 22 4.22 -13.39 -13.43
CA VAL A 22 5.54 -12.77 -13.50
C VAL A 22 6.53 -13.76 -14.11
N ASP A 23 6.96 -13.50 -15.34
CA ASP A 23 8.03 -14.23 -16.05
C ASP A 23 9.11 -13.24 -16.52
N GLY A 24 9.73 -12.57 -15.55
CA GLY A 24 10.63 -11.43 -15.75
C GLY A 24 10.03 -10.09 -15.27
N PRO A 25 10.80 -9.00 -15.34
CA PRO A 25 10.32 -7.68 -14.89
C PRO A 25 9.14 -7.19 -15.73
N LEU A 26 8.13 -6.66 -15.05
CA LEU A 26 6.97 -6.01 -15.64
C LEU A 26 7.16 -4.49 -15.66
N TYR A 27 6.57 -3.80 -16.64
CA TYR A 27 6.76 -2.35 -16.82
C TYR A 27 5.45 -1.57 -16.99
N THR A 28 4.30 -2.25 -17.07
CA THR A 28 3.01 -1.57 -17.18
C THR A 28 2.73 -0.78 -15.90
N VAL A 29 2.61 0.54 -16.02
CA VAL A 29 2.17 1.42 -14.93
C VAL A 29 0.67 1.23 -14.71
N CYS A 30 0.30 0.58 -13.61
CA CYS A 30 -1.09 0.31 -13.25
C CYS A 30 -1.28 0.28 -11.74
N GLY A 31 -2.54 0.41 -11.31
CA GLY A 31 -2.93 0.41 -9.90
C GLY A 31 -3.51 1.74 -9.45
N THR A 32 -3.91 1.80 -8.18
CA THR A 32 -4.44 3.02 -7.56
C THR A 32 -3.30 3.78 -6.87
N PRO A 33 -3.08 5.09 -7.16
CA PRO A 33 -1.89 5.83 -6.75
C PRO A 33 -1.42 5.64 -5.30
N THR A 34 -2.35 5.60 -4.34
CA THR A 34 -2.04 5.44 -2.91
C THR A 34 -1.34 4.12 -2.56
N TYR A 35 -1.53 3.06 -3.34
CA TYR A 35 -1.02 1.71 -3.03
C TYR A 35 0.08 1.25 -3.99
N VAL A 36 0.39 2.05 -5.00
CA VAL A 36 1.39 1.73 -6.02
C VAL A 36 2.80 1.76 -5.41
N ALA A 37 3.62 0.78 -5.77
CA ALA A 37 5.00 0.64 -5.32
C ALA A 37 5.95 1.60 -6.07
N PRO A 38 7.06 2.04 -5.45
CA PRO A 38 7.98 3.01 -6.06
C PRO A 38 8.59 2.51 -7.37
N GLU A 39 8.88 1.21 -7.51
CA GLU A 39 9.43 0.63 -8.74
C GLU A 39 8.48 0.68 -9.94
N ILE A 40 7.15 0.73 -9.70
CA ILE A 40 6.14 0.94 -10.75
C ILE A 40 6.20 2.39 -11.23
N ILE A 41 6.26 3.36 -10.30
CA ILE A 41 6.32 4.80 -10.63
C ILE A 41 7.65 5.15 -11.32
N ALA A 42 8.76 4.56 -10.85
CA ALA A 42 10.07 4.78 -11.44
C ALA A 42 10.28 4.06 -12.78
N GLU A 43 9.32 3.20 -13.19
CA GLU A 43 9.38 2.41 -14.42
C GLU A 43 10.68 1.58 -14.56
N THR A 44 11.25 1.15 -13.43
CA THR A 44 12.53 0.41 -13.38
C THR A 44 12.37 -1.10 -13.52
N GLY A 45 11.13 -1.57 -13.68
CA GLY A 45 10.77 -2.98 -13.72
C GLY A 45 10.36 -3.49 -12.34
N TYR A 46 9.19 -4.12 -12.26
CA TYR A 46 8.64 -4.65 -11.00
C TYR A 46 8.33 -6.14 -11.08
N GLY A 47 8.03 -6.73 -9.92
CA GLY A 47 7.64 -8.14 -9.78
C GLY A 47 6.72 -8.35 -8.58
N LEU A 48 6.76 -9.54 -7.97
CA LEU A 48 5.80 -9.94 -6.93
C LEU A 48 5.78 -9.07 -5.66
N LYS A 49 6.85 -8.31 -5.38
CA LYS A 49 6.96 -7.52 -4.13
C LYS A 49 6.09 -6.26 -4.11
N VAL A 50 5.52 -5.85 -5.24
CA VAL A 50 4.56 -4.73 -5.28
C VAL A 50 3.33 -5.02 -4.41
N ASP A 51 2.94 -6.30 -4.28
CA ASP A 51 1.85 -6.71 -3.39
C ASP A 51 2.22 -6.55 -1.91
N ILE A 52 3.50 -6.73 -1.55
CA ILE A 52 3.99 -6.53 -0.18
C ILE A 52 3.98 -5.04 0.16
N TRP A 53 4.36 -4.18 -0.78
CA TRP A 53 4.25 -2.72 -0.61
C TRP A 53 2.79 -2.31 -0.36
N ALA A 54 1.87 -2.75 -1.22
CA ALA A 54 0.44 -2.46 -1.06
C ALA A 54 -0.11 -2.98 0.28
N ALA A 55 0.28 -4.18 0.70
CA ALA A 55 -0.08 -4.73 2.00
C ALA A 55 0.46 -3.90 3.18
N GLY A 56 1.66 -3.34 3.06
CA GLY A 56 2.25 -2.40 4.02
C GLY A 56 1.42 -1.12 4.14
N VAL A 57 1.06 -0.50 3.02
CA VAL A 57 0.17 0.68 2.97
C VAL A 57 -1.18 0.38 3.64
N ILE A 58 -1.79 -0.77 3.33
CA ILE A 58 -3.05 -1.21 3.93
C ILE A 58 -2.90 -1.41 5.44
N THR A 59 -1.80 -2.03 5.89
CA THR A 59 -1.54 -2.27 7.32
C THR A 59 -1.40 -0.96 8.08
N TYR A 60 -0.69 0.02 7.51
CA TYR A 60 -0.59 1.36 8.07
C TYR A 60 -1.99 2.00 8.24
N ILE A 61 -2.84 1.93 7.21
CA ILE A 61 -4.22 2.43 7.27
C ILE A 61 -5.05 1.70 8.35
N LEU A 62 -4.88 0.38 8.50
CA LEU A 62 -5.59 -0.38 9.53
C LEU A 62 -5.22 0.05 10.95
N LEU A 63 -4.00 0.54 11.17
CA LEU A 63 -3.49 0.94 12.48
C LEU A 63 -3.84 2.38 12.86
N CYS A 64 -3.86 3.32 11.91
CA CYS A 64 -4.08 4.74 12.22
C CYS A 64 -5.23 5.42 11.45
N GLY A 65 -5.87 4.72 10.52
CA GLY A 65 -7.05 5.18 9.78
C GLY A 65 -6.76 6.03 8.54
N PHE A 66 -5.51 6.12 8.09
CA PHE A 66 -5.13 6.97 6.97
C PHE A 66 -3.85 6.50 6.24
N PRO A 67 -3.62 6.88 4.97
CA PRO A 67 -2.45 6.40 4.22
C PRO A 67 -1.13 7.07 4.68
N PRO A 68 0.01 6.36 4.57
CA PRO A 68 1.33 6.86 4.96
C PRO A 68 1.86 7.94 4.02
N PHE A 69 1.54 7.84 2.72
CA PHE A 69 1.89 8.84 1.72
C PHE A 69 0.64 9.62 1.33
N ARG A 70 0.74 10.94 1.42
CA ARG A 70 -0.34 11.88 1.12
C ARG A 70 0.23 13.06 0.35
N GLY A 71 -0.24 13.23 -0.88
CA GLY A 71 -0.02 14.47 -1.62
C GLY A 71 -0.57 15.67 -0.84
N SER A 72 -0.10 16.86 -1.20
CA SER A 72 -0.67 18.11 -0.69
C SER A 72 -1.92 18.45 -1.51
N GLY A 73 -3.10 18.01 -1.05
CA GLY A 73 -4.36 18.20 -1.78
C GLY A 73 -4.50 17.25 -2.98
N ASP A 74 -4.85 17.78 -4.15
CA ASP A 74 -5.02 17.01 -5.39
C ASP A 74 -3.71 16.85 -6.19
N ASP A 75 -2.57 17.21 -5.60
CA ASP A 75 -1.27 17.14 -6.26
C ASP A 75 -0.70 15.71 -6.25
N GLN A 76 -0.80 15.06 -7.41
CA GLN A 76 -0.34 13.71 -7.64
C GLN A 76 1.19 13.61 -7.76
N GLU A 77 1.89 14.68 -8.14
CA GLU A 77 3.35 14.68 -8.23
C GLU A 77 3.97 14.59 -6.82
N VAL A 78 3.44 15.36 -5.87
CA VAL A 78 3.89 15.30 -4.47
C VAL A 78 3.67 13.92 -3.86
N LEU A 79 2.55 13.25 -4.19
CA LEU A 79 2.31 11.87 -3.76
C LEU A 79 3.36 10.91 -4.32
N PHE A 80 3.67 11.02 -5.62
CA PHE A 80 4.65 10.16 -6.26
C PHE A 80 6.06 10.38 -5.73
N ASP A 81 6.45 11.62 -5.48
CA ASP A 81 7.74 11.94 -4.83
C ASP A 81 7.85 11.29 -3.46
N GLN A 82 6.80 11.36 -2.63
CA GLN A 82 6.78 10.70 -1.32
C GLN A 82 6.90 9.17 -1.42
N ILE A 83 6.18 8.55 -2.36
CA ILE A 83 6.26 7.11 -2.60
C ILE A 83 7.67 6.71 -3.05
N LEU A 84 8.27 7.47 -3.96
CA LEU A 84 9.63 7.26 -4.45
C LEU A 84 10.69 7.43 -3.34
N MET A 85 10.49 8.38 -2.43
CA MET A 85 11.35 8.57 -1.26
C MET A 85 11.18 7.45 -0.23
N GLY A 86 9.98 6.86 -0.13
CA GLY A 86 9.68 5.76 0.78
C GLY A 86 9.78 6.10 2.27
N GLN A 87 9.77 7.39 2.63
CA GLN A 87 9.81 7.83 4.01
C GLN A 87 8.40 7.89 4.58
N MET A 88 8.14 7.03 5.56
CA MET A 88 6.87 6.97 6.29
C MET A 88 7.03 7.60 7.67
N ASP A 89 6.06 8.44 8.05
CA ASP A 89 5.99 9.01 9.39
C ASP A 89 4.97 8.26 10.26
N PHE A 90 5.20 8.26 11.57
CA PHE A 90 4.29 7.67 12.57
C PHE A 90 3.82 8.78 13.54
N PRO A 91 2.91 9.68 13.10
CA PRO A 91 2.62 10.90 13.82
C PRO A 91 1.81 10.66 15.10
N SER A 92 2.14 11.41 16.14
CA SER A 92 1.31 11.57 17.33
C SER A 92 0.03 12.36 17.01
N PRO A 93 -1.10 12.10 17.70
CA PRO A 93 -1.27 11.08 18.73
C PRO A 93 -1.62 9.68 18.18
N TYR A 94 -1.70 9.52 16.86
CA TYR A 94 -2.28 8.34 16.22
C TYR A 94 -1.46 7.07 16.44
N TRP A 95 -0.12 7.20 16.51
CA TRP A 95 0.81 6.07 16.64
C TRP A 95 1.40 5.89 18.04
N ASP A 96 1.01 6.73 19.00
CA ASP A 96 1.57 6.73 20.36
C ASP A 96 1.31 5.41 21.08
N ASN A 97 0.12 4.83 20.88
CA ASN A 97 -0.30 3.58 21.51
C ASN A 97 -0.14 2.34 20.60
N VAL A 98 0.40 2.51 19.40
CA VAL A 98 0.71 1.39 18.51
C VAL A 98 2.08 0.81 18.90
N SER A 99 2.16 -0.51 19.02
CA SER A 99 3.39 -1.19 19.46
C SER A 99 4.55 -0.98 18.49
N ASP A 100 5.78 -0.94 19.01
CA ASP A 100 6.98 -0.82 18.18
C ASP A 100 7.18 -1.99 17.22
N SER A 101 6.71 -3.20 17.54
CA SER A 101 6.73 -4.34 16.61
C SER A 101 5.85 -4.15 15.36
N ALA A 102 4.92 -3.19 15.39
CA ALA A 102 4.02 -2.88 14.29
C ALA A 102 4.44 -1.61 13.53
N LYS A 103 5.53 -0.95 13.96
CA LYS A 103 6.18 0.18 13.30
C LYS A 103 7.40 -0.33 12.55
#